data_AF-A0A2V9H136-F1
#
_entry.id   AF-A0A2V9H136-F1
#
_cell.length_a   1.000
_cell.length_b   1.000
_cell.length_c   1.000
_cell.angle_alpha   90.00
_cell.angle_beta   90.00
_cell.angle_gamma   90.00
#
_symmetry.space_group_name_H-M   'P 1'
#
loop_
_entity.id
_entity.type
_entity.pdbx_description
1 polymer ?
#
loop_
_entity_poly.entity_id
_entity_poly.type
_entity_poly.pdbx_seq_one_letter_code
_entity_poly.pdbx_strand_id
1 'polypeptide(L)'
;MGKWMGFAGMVATYVAAMFGGVAAVGYFIAGVLPHHTLRGALLVFLECLLVLRVTFACGTRFSTLTNGVIVLGLHGLAFIGGWIEQIGAMTDSPRLVTAGVASSLIMPTESIWRRASFEMQSSFTRSLQFSPFSNVSAPSAAMLVYAVVYLLVAMIVAIYLSHQRDL
;
A
#
# COMPACT_ATOMS: atom_id res chain seq x y z
N MET A 1 -12.37 -13.10 15.09
CA MET A 1 -12.84 -12.73 13.72
C MET A 1 -13.73 -11.49 13.70
N GLY A 2 -14.75 -11.37 14.55
CA GLY A 2 -15.69 -10.22 14.54
C GLY A 2 -15.06 -8.82 14.67
N LYS A 3 -14.08 -8.62 15.58
CA LYS A 3 -13.36 -7.33 15.71
C LYS A 3 -12.66 -6.90 14.41
N TRP A 4 -12.06 -7.83 13.68
CA TRP A 4 -11.33 -7.50 12.45
C TRP A 4 -12.28 -7.06 11.33
N MET A 5 -13.42 -7.73 11.18
CA MET A 5 -14.45 -7.32 10.21
C MET A 5 -15.00 -5.92 10.53
N GLY A 6 -15.17 -5.58 11.81
CA GLY A 6 -15.56 -4.23 12.22
C GLY A 6 -14.56 -3.16 11.77
N PHE A 7 -13.27 -3.35 12.04
CA PHE A 7 -12.24 -2.41 11.59
C PHE A 7 -12.08 -2.38 10.06
N ALA A 8 -12.19 -3.53 9.39
CA ALA A 8 -12.19 -3.59 7.93
C ALA A 8 -13.35 -2.79 7.32
N GLY A 9 -14.54 -2.88 7.93
CA GLY A 9 -15.71 -2.08 7.54
C GLY A 9 -15.49 -0.57 7.77
N MET A 10 -14.93 -0.17 8.92
CA MET A 10 -14.60 1.23 9.18
C MET A 10 -13.58 1.78 8.16
N VAL A 11 -12.55 0.99 7.84
CA VAL A 11 -11.56 1.34 6.81
C VAL A 11 -12.21 1.45 5.44
N ALA A 12 -13.13 0.55 5.08
CA ALA A 12 -13.84 0.61 3.81
C ALA A 12 -14.66 1.91 3.68
N THR A 13 -15.40 2.27 4.73
CA THR A 13 -16.17 3.51 4.78
C THR A 13 -15.27 4.74 4.71
N TYR A 14 -14.15 4.73 5.44
CA TYR A 14 -13.18 5.82 5.41
C TYR A 14 -12.58 6.01 4.02
N VAL A 15 -12.13 4.93 3.37
CA VAL A 15 -11.59 4.98 2.01
C VAL A 15 -12.65 5.47 1.04
N ALA A 16 -13.88 4.96 1.11
CA ALA A 16 -14.98 5.41 0.25
C ALA A 16 -15.27 6.91 0.41
N ALA A 17 -15.32 7.41 1.65
CA ALA A 17 -15.56 8.82 1.94
C ALA A 17 -14.41 9.71 1.45
N MET A 18 -13.16 9.33 1.71
CA MET A 18 -11.99 10.10 1.30
C MET A 18 -11.79 10.10 -0.22
N PHE A 19 -11.82 8.92 -0.86
CA PHE A 19 -11.70 8.83 -2.32
C PHE A 19 -12.86 9.50 -3.03
N GLY A 20 -14.10 9.26 -2.55
CA GLY A 20 -15.29 9.90 -3.11
C GLY A 20 -15.24 11.41 -2.95
N GLY A 21 -14.84 11.92 -1.78
CA GLY A 21 -14.70 13.35 -1.52
C GLY A 21 -13.64 14.02 -2.40
N VAL A 22 -12.44 13.44 -2.49
CA VAL A 22 -11.36 13.99 -3.33
C VAL A 22 -11.74 13.95 -4.80
N ALA A 23 -12.36 12.86 -5.27
CA ALA A 23 -12.83 12.75 -6.65
C ALA A 23 -13.95 13.77 -6.95
N ALA A 24 -14.89 13.98 -6.01
CA ALA A 24 -15.94 14.97 -6.15
C ALA A 24 -15.35 16.39 -6.23
N VAL A 25 -14.42 16.74 -5.33
CA VAL A 25 -13.74 18.04 -5.36
C VAL A 25 -12.98 18.23 -6.68
N GLY A 26 -12.26 17.21 -7.15
CA GLY A 26 -11.57 17.24 -8.44
C GLY A 26 -12.53 17.45 -9.61
N TYR A 27 -13.69 16.81 -9.59
CA TYR A 27 -14.74 17.00 -10.58
C TYR A 27 -15.32 18.42 -10.53
N PHE A 28 -15.64 18.94 -9.35
CA PHE A 28 -16.25 20.27 -9.20
C PHE A 28 -15.28 21.42 -9.51
N ILE A 29 -13.98 21.26 -9.24
CA ILE A 29 -12.98 22.31 -9.47
C ILE A 29 -12.41 22.24 -10.89
N ALA A 30 -12.03 21.05 -11.36
CA ALA A 30 -11.28 20.89 -12.60
C ALA A 30 -12.10 20.27 -13.73
N GLY A 31 -13.29 19.72 -13.45
CA GLY A 31 -14.09 18.98 -14.45
C GLY A 31 -13.50 17.63 -14.87
N VAL A 32 -12.45 17.17 -14.17
CA VAL A 32 -11.71 15.95 -14.52
C VAL A 32 -11.91 14.88 -13.45
N LEU A 33 -12.43 13.73 -13.87
CA LEU A 33 -12.43 12.51 -13.06
C LEU A 33 -11.12 11.73 -13.29
N PRO A 34 -10.44 11.28 -12.23
CA PRO A 34 -9.29 10.39 -12.36
C PRO A 34 -9.68 9.11 -13.13
N HIS A 35 -8.86 8.69 -14.09
CA HIS A 35 -9.11 7.43 -14.81
C HIS A 35 -9.07 6.25 -13.84
N HIS A 36 -9.91 5.24 -14.05
CA HIS A 36 -9.97 4.02 -13.22
C HIS A 36 -10.07 4.27 -11.70
N THR A 37 -10.85 5.27 -11.26
CA THR A 37 -11.00 5.64 -9.84
C THR A 37 -11.32 4.46 -8.93
N LEU A 38 -12.15 3.51 -9.41
CA LEU A 38 -12.52 2.31 -8.66
C LEU A 38 -11.33 1.38 -8.40
N ARG A 39 -10.44 1.19 -9.39
CA ARG A 39 -9.25 0.35 -9.21
C ARG A 39 -8.26 0.98 -8.23
N GLY A 40 -8.06 2.29 -8.31
CA GLY A 40 -7.24 3.03 -7.34
C GLY A 40 -7.78 2.90 -5.92
N ALA A 41 -9.09 3.09 -5.74
CA ALA A 41 -9.75 2.94 -4.43
C ALA A 41 -9.62 1.52 -3.86
N LEU A 42 -9.76 0.48 -4.69
CA LEU A 42 -9.59 -0.92 -4.27
C LEU A 42 -8.14 -1.22 -3.85
N LEU A 43 -7.15 -0.66 -4.55
CA LEU A 43 -5.73 -0.83 -4.19
C LEU A 43 -5.40 -0.14 -2.86
N VAL A 44 -5.92 1.08 -2.63
CA VAL A 44 -5.74 1.76 -1.34
C VAL A 44 -6.47 1.04 -0.20
N PHE A 45 -7.65 0.48 -0.48
CA PHE A 45 -8.34 -0.37 0.48
C PHE A 45 -7.52 -1.62 0.84
N LEU A 46 -6.92 -2.28 -0.16
CA LEU A 46 -6.02 -3.42 0.04
C LEU A 46 -4.81 -3.04 0.90
N GLU A 47 -4.21 -1.87 0.65
CA GLU A 47 -3.10 -1.31 1.42
C GLU A 47 -3.48 -1.14 2.90
N CYS A 48 -4.60 -0.49 3.17
CA CYS A 48 -5.08 -0.28 4.53
C CYS A 48 -5.39 -1.61 5.25
N LEU A 49 -5.96 -2.59 4.55
CA LEU A 49 -6.18 -3.93 5.12
C LEU A 49 -4.87 -4.63 5.49
N LEU A 50 -3.81 -4.44 4.69
CA LEU A 50 -2.50 -5.03 4.96
C LEU A 50 -1.90 -4.45 6.23
N VAL A 51 -1.90 -3.13 6.37
CA VAL A 51 -1.42 -2.44 7.59
C VAL A 51 -2.25 -2.84 8.81
N LEU A 52 -3.59 -2.92 8.67
CA LEU A 52 -4.48 -3.37 9.72
C LEU A 52 -4.11 -4.80 10.18
N ARG A 53 -3.84 -5.72 9.25
CA ARG A 53 -3.44 -7.10 9.56
C ARG A 53 -2.11 -7.17 10.30
N VAL A 54 -1.09 -6.46 9.84
CA VAL A 54 0.22 -6.41 10.50
C VAL A 54 0.09 -5.85 11.91
N THR A 55 -0.70 -4.80 12.09
CA THR A 55 -0.97 -4.19 13.41
C THR A 55 -1.68 -5.15 14.36
N PHE A 56 -2.64 -5.93 13.86
CA PHE A 56 -3.30 -6.97 14.66
C PHE A 56 -2.33 -8.09 15.04
N ALA A 57 -1.51 -8.56 14.09
CA ALA A 57 -0.52 -9.61 14.36
C ALA A 57 0.49 -9.17 15.43
N CYS A 58 1.08 -7.97 15.30
CA CYS A 58 2.02 -7.44 16.28
C CYS A 58 1.35 -7.09 17.61
N GLY A 59 0.12 -6.58 17.60
CA GLY A 59 -0.65 -6.27 18.82
C GLY A 59 -1.02 -7.49 19.65
N THR A 60 -1.03 -8.69 19.06
CA THR A 60 -1.19 -9.94 19.83
C THR A 60 0.09 -10.40 20.52
N ARG A 61 1.26 -9.82 20.24
CA ARG A 61 2.56 -10.28 20.75
C ARG A 61 3.32 -9.23 21.55
N PHE A 62 3.09 -7.96 21.23
CA PHE A 62 3.84 -6.84 21.78
C PHE A 62 2.93 -5.84 22.49
N SER A 63 3.52 -5.01 23.36
CA SER A 63 2.82 -3.88 23.97
C SER A 63 2.28 -2.92 22.89
N THR A 64 1.27 -2.12 23.22
CA THR A 64 0.70 -1.12 22.29
C THR A 64 1.77 -0.18 21.73
N LEU A 65 2.73 0.25 22.55
CA LEU A 65 3.82 1.13 22.14
C LEU A 65 4.77 0.42 21.17
N THR A 66 5.21 -0.79 21.51
CA THR A 66 6.11 -1.58 20.68
C THR A 66 5.46 -1.94 19.34
N ASN A 67 4.17 -2.27 19.34
CA ASN A 67 3.41 -2.51 18.12
C ASN A 67 3.42 -1.28 17.20
N GLY A 68 3.15 -0.10 17.74
CA GLY A 68 3.19 1.16 16.98
C GLY A 68 4.55 1.41 16.35
N VAL A 69 5.64 1.23 17.11
CA VAL A 69 7.01 1.42 16.60
C VAL A 69 7.34 0.43 15.48
N ILE A 70 6.96 -0.84 15.60
CA ILE A 70 7.21 -1.87 14.56
C ILE A 70 6.45 -1.54 13.29
N VAL A 71 5.13 -1.27 13.39
CA VAL A 71 4.30 -0.99 12.22
C VAL A 71 4.76 0.29 11.51
N LEU A 72 5.08 1.34 12.28
CA LEU A 72 5.62 2.59 11.73
C LEU A 72 6.98 2.37 11.07
N GLY A 73 7.87 1.59 11.69
CA GLY A 73 9.17 1.25 11.13
C GLY A 73 9.09 0.47 9.83
N LEU A 74 8.18 -0.53 9.75
CA LEU A 74 7.91 -1.29 8.53
C LEU A 74 7.35 -0.38 7.42
N HIS A 75 6.43 0.52 7.77
CA HIS A 75 5.90 1.49 6.82
C HIS A 75 6.98 2.47 6.33
N GLY A 76 7.82 2.99 7.23
CA GLY A 76 8.95 3.84 6.88
C GLY A 76 9.98 3.14 6.00
N LEU A 77 10.25 1.85 6.26
CA LEU A 77 11.11 1.02 5.41
C LEU A 77 10.53 0.83 4.01
N ALA A 78 9.22 0.58 3.89
CA ALA A 78 8.53 0.50 2.60
C ALA A 78 8.66 1.82 1.83
N PHE A 79 8.40 2.94 2.50
CA PHE A 79 8.45 4.28 1.93
C PHE A 79 9.85 4.63 1.41
N ILE A 80 10.87 4.52 2.25
CA ILE A 80 12.28 4.78 1.87
C ILE A 80 12.69 3.83 0.74
N GLY A 81 12.29 2.57 0.84
CA GLY A 81 12.48 1.56 -0.19
C GLY A 81 11.95 1.94 -1.57
N GLY A 82 10.70 2.40 -1.63
CA GLY A 82 10.07 2.86 -2.87
C GLY A 82 10.78 4.07 -3.48
N TRP A 83 11.30 4.98 -2.65
CA TRP A 83 12.11 6.11 -3.12
C TRP A 83 13.47 5.67 -3.66
N ILE A 84 14.16 4.76 -2.97
CA ILE A 84 15.43 4.19 -3.44
C ILE A 84 15.25 3.49 -4.79
N GLU A 85 14.14 2.78 -4.98
CA GLU A 85 13.81 2.14 -6.26
C GLU A 85 13.64 3.17 -7.38
N GLN A 86 12.90 4.26 -7.14
CA GLN A 86 12.68 5.31 -8.13
C GLN A 86 13.96 6.05 -8.50
N ILE A 87 14.78 6.41 -7.50
CA ILE A 87 16.08 7.04 -7.73
C ILE A 87 17.00 6.10 -8.50
N GLY A 88 17.00 4.82 -8.14
CA GLY A 88 17.72 3.77 -8.86
C GLY A 88 17.31 3.66 -10.32
N ALA A 89 16.01 3.71 -10.61
CA ALA A 89 15.49 3.69 -11.97
C ALA A 89 15.84 4.96 -12.76
N MET A 90 15.85 6.13 -12.13
CA MET A 90 16.25 7.40 -12.76
C MET A 90 17.75 7.50 -13.06
N THR A 91 18.58 6.87 -12.21
CA THR A 91 20.05 6.92 -12.30
C THR A 91 20.62 5.69 -13.02
N ASP A 92 19.76 4.82 -13.54
CA ASP A 92 20.10 3.55 -14.20
C ASP A 92 21.04 2.66 -13.35
N SER A 93 20.75 2.56 -12.05
CA SER A 93 21.55 1.84 -11.05
C SER A 93 20.81 0.59 -10.55
N PRO A 94 21.13 -0.62 -11.07
CA PRO A 94 20.42 -1.86 -10.73
C PRO A 94 20.49 -2.23 -9.25
N ARG A 95 21.55 -1.82 -8.55
CA ARG A 95 21.75 -2.11 -7.11
C ARG A 95 20.73 -1.38 -6.25
N LEU A 96 20.43 -0.11 -6.58
CA LEU A 96 19.42 0.69 -5.87
C LEU A 96 18.02 0.14 -6.14
N VAL A 97 17.72 -0.21 -7.39
CA VAL A 97 16.44 -0.86 -7.74
C VAL A 97 16.25 -2.15 -6.95
N THR A 98 17.28 -3.01 -6.88
CA THR A 98 17.21 -4.27 -6.14
C THR A 98 16.97 -4.05 -4.64
N ALA A 99 17.63 -3.04 -4.04
CA ALA A 99 17.40 -2.68 -2.64
C ALA A 99 15.95 -2.21 -2.39
N GLY A 100 15.39 -1.41 -3.30
CA GLY A 100 13.99 -0.98 -3.24
C GLY A 100 12.98 -2.11 -3.40
N VAL A 101 13.27 -3.07 -4.29
CA VAL A 101 12.47 -4.30 -4.43
C VAL A 101 12.55 -5.15 -3.16
N ALA A 102 13.72 -5.28 -2.55
CA ALA A 102 13.90 -6.02 -1.29
C ALA A 102 13.07 -5.42 -0.13
N SER A 103 13.03 -4.10 0.01
CA SER A 103 12.16 -3.44 0.98
C SER A 103 10.67 -3.65 0.69
N SER A 104 10.28 -3.68 -0.58
CA SER A 104 8.89 -3.92 -0.97
C SER A 104 8.46 -5.37 -0.76
N LEU A 105 9.39 -6.33 -0.83
CA LEU A 105 9.18 -7.72 -0.44
C LEU A 105 8.89 -7.84 1.07
N ILE A 106 9.55 -7.01 1.89
CA ILE A 106 9.33 -6.96 3.35
C ILE A 106 7.98 -6.31 3.69
N MET A 107 7.66 -5.17 3.06
CA MET A 107 6.41 -4.45 3.31
C MET A 107 5.89 -3.84 2.00
N PRO A 108 4.88 -4.44 1.35
CA PRO A 108 4.48 -4.06 -0.01
C PRO A 108 3.58 -2.81 -0.07
N THR A 109 3.36 -2.11 1.04
CA THR A 109 2.47 -0.94 1.15
C THR A 109 2.77 0.13 0.10
N GLU A 110 4.04 0.54 0.00
CA GLU A 110 4.47 1.58 -0.95
C GLU A 110 4.31 1.14 -2.41
N SER A 111 4.54 -0.15 -2.69
CA SER A 111 4.36 -0.68 -4.05
C SER A 111 2.89 -0.69 -4.49
N ILE A 112 1.95 -0.93 -3.56
CA ILE A 112 0.51 -0.86 -3.83
C ILE A 112 0.09 0.59 -4.08
N TRP A 113 0.58 1.53 -3.26
CA TRP A 113 0.29 2.96 -3.40
C TRP A 113 0.80 3.51 -4.73
N ARG A 114 2.04 3.19 -5.12
CA ARG A 114 2.63 3.60 -6.41
C ARG A 114 1.84 3.02 -7.59
N ARG A 115 1.39 1.77 -7.49
CA ARG A 115 0.54 1.15 -8.52
C ARG A 115 -0.83 1.83 -8.61
N ALA A 116 -1.46 2.14 -7.48
CA ALA A 116 -2.73 2.88 -7.45
C ALA A 116 -2.59 4.24 -8.13
N SER A 117 -1.53 4.97 -7.79
CA SER A 117 -1.20 6.26 -8.39
C SER A 117 -0.96 6.15 -9.90
N PHE A 118 -0.27 5.10 -10.36
CA PHE A 118 -0.03 4.86 -11.78
C PHE A 118 -1.33 4.60 -12.57
N GLU A 119 -2.25 3.79 -12.04
CA GLU A 119 -3.54 3.47 -12.69
C GLU A 119 -4.47 4.69 -12.76
N MET A 120 -4.35 5.61 -11.80
CA MET A 120 -5.17 6.82 -11.73
C MET A 120 -4.64 7.98 -12.61
N GLN A 121 -3.40 7.90 -13.08
CA GLN A 121 -2.81 8.89 -13.98
C GLN A 121 -3.29 8.70 -15.44
N SER A 122 -3.55 9.81 -16.13
CA SER A 122 -3.82 9.78 -17.58
C SER A 122 -2.55 9.45 -18.37
N SER A 123 -2.72 8.87 -19.57
CA SER A 123 -1.60 8.54 -20.49
C SER A 123 -0.74 9.76 -20.82
N PHE A 124 -1.35 10.94 -20.93
CA PHE A 124 -0.66 12.20 -21.20
C PHE A 124 0.16 12.70 -20.00
N THR A 125 -0.42 12.63 -18.79
CA THR A 125 0.30 12.99 -17.56
C THR A 125 1.49 12.07 -17.31
N ARG A 126 1.39 10.79 -17.70
CA ARG A 126 2.46 9.81 -17.57
C ARG A 126 3.64 10.08 -18.52
N SER A 127 3.37 10.51 -19.75
CA SER A 127 4.43 10.80 -20.74
C SER A 127 5.23 12.07 -20.42
N LEU A 128 4.66 12.98 -19.63
CA LEU A 128 5.30 14.25 -19.32
C LEU A 128 6.47 14.12 -18.33
N GLN A 129 6.53 13.07 -17.50
CA GLN A 129 7.53 12.85 -16.44
C GLN A 129 7.98 14.14 -15.71
N PHE A 130 7.07 15.10 -15.55
CA PHE A 130 7.40 16.49 -15.23
C PHE A 130 7.70 16.71 -13.74
N SER A 131 7.69 15.65 -12.94
CA SER A 131 7.75 15.74 -11.48
C SER A 131 8.55 14.58 -10.89
N PRO A 132 9.35 14.81 -9.83
CA PRO A 132 10.00 13.75 -9.07
C PRO A 132 9.01 12.80 -8.38
N PHE A 133 7.71 13.12 -8.38
CA PHE A 133 6.61 12.25 -7.92
C PHE A 133 5.94 11.46 -9.07
N SER A 134 6.45 11.59 -10.30
CA SER A 134 5.97 10.81 -11.44
C SER A 134 6.56 9.40 -11.41
N ASN A 135 5.71 8.39 -11.63
CA ASN A 135 6.12 6.99 -11.53
C ASN A 135 6.98 6.61 -12.75
N VAL A 136 8.32 6.65 -12.58
CA VAL A 136 9.28 6.23 -13.60
C VAL A 136 9.30 4.71 -13.76
N SER A 137 9.20 3.97 -12.65
CA SER A 137 8.91 2.54 -12.63
C SER A 137 7.53 2.29 -12.03
N ALA A 138 6.64 1.65 -12.79
CA ALA A 138 5.37 1.17 -12.25
C ALA A 138 5.55 -0.29 -11.77
N PRO A 139 5.20 -0.62 -10.52
CA PRO A 139 5.25 -1.98 -10.02
C PRO A 139 4.50 -2.95 -10.94
N SER A 140 5.09 -4.09 -11.28
CA SER A 140 4.50 -5.03 -12.26
C SER A 140 3.25 -5.73 -11.73
N ALA A 141 2.45 -6.33 -12.62
CA ALA A 141 1.28 -7.12 -12.21
C ALA A 141 1.67 -8.31 -11.31
N ALA A 142 2.88 -8.86 -11.48
CA ALA A 142 3.42 -9.90 -10.61
C ALA A 142 3.63 -9.43 -9.17
N MET A 143 4.01 -8.17 -8.98
CA MET A 143 4.16 -7.56 -7.66
C MET A 143 2.81 -7.37 -6.96
N LEU A 144 1.76 -7.15 -7.73
CA LEU A 144 0.38 -7.11 -7.26
C LEU A 144 -0.09 -8.49 -6.76
N VAL A 145 0.21 -9.54 -7.52
CA VAL A 145 -0.02 -10.94 -7.09
C VAL A 145 0.78 -11.24 -5.82
N TYR A 146 2.05 -10.81 -5.75
CA TYR A 146 2.87 -10.95 -4.54
C TYR A 146 2.24 -10.22 -3.34
N ALA A 147 1.76 -8.99 -3.50
CA ALA A 147 1.10 -8.25 -2.42
C ALA A 147 -0.16 -8.97 -1.89
N VAL A 148 -0.95 -9.57 -2.79
CA VAL A 148 -2.12 -10.39 -2.41
C VAL A 148 -1.67 -11.66 -1.68
N VAL A 149 -0.64 -12.36 -2.16
CA VAL A 149 -0.07 -13.53 -1.48
C VAL A 149 0.49 -13.15 -0.11
N TYR A 150 1.20 -12.03 0.01
CA TYR A 150 1.73 -11.52 1.26
C TYR A 150 0.61 -11.25 2.26
N LEU A 151 -0.49 -10.64 1.82
CA LEU A 151 -1.67 -10.42 2.65
C LEU A 151 -2.29 -11.74 3.14
N LEU A 152 -2.40 -12.74 2.25
CA LEU A 152 -2.90 -14.07 2.61
C LEU A 152 -1.97 -14.78 3.62
N VAL A 153 -0.65 -14.71 3.41
CA VAL A 153 0.35 -15.28 4.34
C VAL A 153 0.28 -14.57 5.68
N ALA A 154 0.24 -13.24 5.72
CA ALA A 154 0.07 -12.47 6.95
C ALA A 154 -1.23 -12.82 7.67
N MET A 155 -2.31 -13.11 6.93
CA MET A 155 -3.58 -13.56 7.48
C MET A 155 -3.47 -14.96 8.08
N ILE A 156 -2.84 -15.91 7.39
CA ILE A 156 -2.60 -17.28 7.88
C ILE A 156 -1.73 -17.26 9.13
N VAL A 157 -0.63 -16.50 9.11
CA VAL A 157 0.27 -16.32 10.26
C VAL A 157 -0.50 -15.75 11.45
N ALA A 158 -1.31 -14.71 11.26
CA ALA A 158 -2.13 -14.15 12.35
C ALA A 158 -3.13 -15.17 12.93
N ILE A 159 -3.75 -16.00 12.09
CA ILE A 159 -4.68 -17.07 12.53
C ILE A 159 -3.93 -18.13 13.33
N TYR A 160 -2.80 -18.60 12.81
CA TYR A 160 -1.99 -19.65 13.43
C TYR A 160 -1.43 -19.20 14.79
N LEU A 161 -0.95 -17.95 14.85
CA LEU A 161 -0.44 -17.35 16.09
C LEU A 161 -1.54 -17.11 17.13
N SER A 162 -2.79 -16.84 16.70
CA SER A 162 -3.94 -16.71 17.60
C SER A 162 -4.32 -18.07 18.20
N HIS A 163 -4.32 -19.12 17.38
CA HIS A 163 -4.69 -20.47 17.79
C HIS A 163 -3.68 -21.11 18.78
N GLN A 164 -2.41 -20.70 18.73
CA GLN A 164 -1.40 -21.13 19.69
C GLN A 164 -1.53 -20.51 21.09
N ARG A 165 -2.36 -19.47 21.27
CA ARG A 165 -2.58 -18.81 22.57
C ARG A 165 -3.87 -19.25 23.27
N ASP A 166 -4.77 -19.89 22.53
CA ASP A 166 -6.03 -20.42 23.05
C ASP A 166 -5.91 -21.88 23.55
N LEU A 167 -4.69 -22.47 23.51
CA LEU A 167 -4.30 -23.75 24.11
C LEU A 167 -3.38 -23.49 25.30
#